data_AF-A0A834YT78-F1
#
_entry.id   AF-A0A834YT78-F1
#
_cell.length_a   1.000
_cell.length_b   1.000
_cell.length_c   1.000
_cell.angle_alpha   90.00
_cell.angle_beta   90.00
_cell.angle_gamma   90.00
#
_symmetry.space_group_name_H-M   'P 1'
#
loop_
_entity.id
_entity.type
_entity.pdbx_description
1 polymer ?
#
loop_
_entity_poly.entity_id
_entity_poly.type
_entity_poly.pdbx_seq_one_letter_code
_entity_poly.pdbx_strand_id
1 'polypeptide(L)'
;MHIEDPRDKSPMPVNKEIPLLVHHEKAIADSLVILEYIEDTWKHNPILPQNPYERAKPRYWGKFADEEYGQLTALRDMNKRKL
;
A
#
# COMPACT_ATOMS: atom_id res chain seq x y z
N MET A 1 -1.26 24.39 7.26
CA MET A 1 -1.47 23.03 6.70
C MET A 1 -1.85 22.14 7.87
N HIS A 2 -3.13 21.84 8.04
CA HIS A 2 -3.62 20.95 9.09
C HIS A 2 -3.44 19.52 8.56
N ILE A 3 -2.46 18.78 9.08
CA ILE A 3 -2.27 17.37 8.72
C ILE A 3 -3.10 16.59 9.73
N GLU A 4 -4.31 16.23 9.33
CA GLU A 4 -5.13 15.30 10.10
C GLU A 4 -4.59 13.89 9.92
N ASP A 5 -4.61 13.12 10.99
CA ASP A 5 -4.19 11.73 10.97
C ASP A 5 -5.24 10.91 10.21
N PRO A 6 -4.88 10.26 9.08
CA PRO A 6 -5.85 9.51 8.29
C PRO A 6 -6.40 8.28 9.04
N ARG A 7 -5.80 7.90 10.18
CA ARG A 7 -6.30 6.86 11.09
C ARG A 7 -7.57 7.27 11.84
N ASP A 8 -7.79 8.56 12.05
CA ASP A 8 -8.92 9.05 12.87
C ASP A 8 -10.26 9.04 12.11
N LYS A 9 -10.26 8.86 10.78
CA LYS A 9 -11.46 8.90 9.93
C LYS A 9 -11.82 7.57 9.25
N SER A 10 -11.04 6.51 9.44
CA SER A 10 -11.26 5.24 8.74
C SER A 10 -12.14 4.27 9.57
N PRO A 11 -13.25 3.75 9.02
CA PRO A 11 -14.05 2.70 9.67
C PRO A 11 -13.41 1.30 9.59
N MET A 12 -12.24 1.16 8.95
CA MET A 12 -11.54 -0.13 8.89
C MET A 12 -10.77 -0.37 10.19
N PRO A 13 -10.72 -1.62 10.71
CA PRO A 13 -9.84 -2.00 11.81
C PRO A 13 -8.40 -2.06 11.27
N VAL A 14 -7.86 -0.90 10.89
CA VAL A 14 -6.50 -0.78 10.36
C VAL A 14 -5.60 -0.97 11.57
N ASN A 15 -5.10 -2.19 11.75
CA ASN A 15 -3.75 -2.38 12.31
C ASN A 15 -2.89 -1.26 11.72
N LYS A 16 -2.11 -0.56 12.54
CA LYS A 16 -1.41 0.73 12.29
C LYS A 16 -0.39 0.73 11.13
N GLU A 17 -0.58 -0.13 10.15
CA GLU A 17 0.21 -0.38 8.97
C GLU A 17 -0.11 0.72 7.95
N ILE A 18 0.82 1.67 7.88
CA ILE A 18 0.96 2.60 6.76
C ILE A 18 1.58 1.85 5.57
N PRO A 19 1.27 2.22 4.32
CA PRO A 19 0.51 3.40 3.90
C PRO A 19 -1.03 3.22 3.89
N LEU A 20 -1.76 4.34 4.04
CA LEU A 20 -3.22 4.44 3.93
C LEU A 20 -3.59 5.58 2.96
N LEU A 21 -4.42 5.29 1.97
CA LEU A 21 -4.99 6.29 1.06
C LEU A 21 -6.44 6.59 1.46
N VAL A 22 -6.81 7.86 1.55
CA VAL A 22 -8.21 8.28 1.76
C VAL A 22 -8.69 9.06 0.54
N HIS A 23 -9.74 8.56 -0.12
CA HIS A 23 -10.37 9.22 -1.27
C HIS A 23 -11.89 9.17 -1.11
N HIS A 24 -12.56 10.32 -1.17
CA HIS A 24 -14.01 10.46 -0.92
C HIS A 24 -14.46 9.81 0.40
N GLU A 25 -13.76 10.12 1.49
CA GLU A 25 -14.06 9.61 2.85
C GLU A 25 -13.95 8.08 2.99
N LYS A 26 -13.45 7.39 1.96
CA LYS A 26 -13.18 5.95 1.97
C LYS A 26 -11.69 5.72 2.09
N ALA A 27 -11.32 4.91 3.08
CA ALA A 27 -9.94 4.53 3.32
C ALA A 27 -9.59 3.23 2.58
N ILE A 28 -8.36 3.16 2.08
CA ILE A 28 -7.80 2.02 1.35
C ILE A 28 -6.42 1.76 1.94
N ALA A 29 -6.25 0.58 2.54
CA ALA A 29 -4.98 0.10 3.08
C ALA A 29 -4.33 -0.89 2.09
N ASP A 30 -3.10 -1.32 2.41
CA ASP A 30 -2.22 -2.14 1.58
C ASP A 30 -1.60 -1.37 0.42
N SER A 31 -0.27 -1.31 0.41
CA SER A 31 0.49 -0.49 -0.54
C SER A 31 0.26 -0.90 -2.00
N LEU A 32 0.11 -2.19 -2.29
CA LEU A 32 -0.12 -2.68 -3.64
C LEU A 32 -1.56 -2.44 -4.07
N VAL A 33 -2.52 -2.59 -3.16
CA VAL A 33 -3.94 -2.27 -3.41
C VAL A 33 -4.13 -0.77 -3.68
N ILE A 34 -3.43 0.09 -2.92
CA ILE A 34 -3.43 1.55 -3.14
C ILE A 34 -2.94 1.89 -4.55
N LEU A 35 -1.85 1.26 -5.01
CA LEU A 35 -1.31 1.50 -6.35
C LEU A 35 -2.29 1.07 -7.44
N GLU A 36 -2.95 -0.08 -7.29
CA GLU A 36 -3.99 -0.52 -8.23
C GLU A 36 -5.17 0.45 -8.27
N TYR A 37 -5.62 0.93 -7.11
CA TYR A 37 -6.69 1.92 -7.02
C TYR A 37 -6.34 3.24 -7.73
N ILE A 38 -5.11 3.73 -7.55
CA ILE A 38 -4.63 4.94 -8.20
C ILE A 38 -4.63 4.76 -9.73
N GLU A 39 -4.10 3.63 -10.21
CA GLU A 39 -4.08 3.29 -11.63
C GLU A 39 -5.49 3.22 -12.23
N ASP A 40 -6.49 2.79 -11.46
CA ASP A 40 -7.87 2.71 -11.91
C ASP A 40 -8.65 4.02 -11.83
N THR A 41 -8.26 4.92 -10.94
CA THR A 41 -8.96 6.18 -10.70
C THR A 41 -8.46 7.32 -11.60
N TRP A 42 -7.14 7.45 -11.79
CA TRP A 42 -6.54 8.59 -12.51
C TRP A 42 -5.88 8.18 -13.82
N LYS A 43 -6.68 7.92 -14.84
CA LYS A 43 -6.22 7.42 -16.16
C LYS A 43 -5.40 8.42 -16.99
N HIS A 44 -5.43 9.71 -16.63
CA HIS A 44 -4.78 10.78 -17.41
C HIS A 44 -3.26 10.80 -17.28
N ASN A 45 -2.72 10.27 -16.19
CA ASN A 45 -1.29 10.20 -15.93
C ASN A 45 -0.94 8.85 -15.29
N PRO A 46 -0.94 7.77 -16.09
CA PRO A 46 -0.70 6.44 -15.56
C PRO A 46 0.72 6.32 -15.03
N ILE A 47 0.86 5.73 -13.84
CA ILE A 47 2.14 5.40 -13.19
C ILE A 47 2.75 4.17 -13.86
N LEU A 48 1.91 3.22 -14.28
CA LEU A 48 2.36 2.00 -14.94
C LEU A 48 2.38 2.12 -16.47
N PRO A 49 3.30 1.37 -17.14
CA PRO A 49 3.24 1.19 -18.58
C PRO A 49 1.88 0.67 -19.05
N GLN A 50 1.41 1.14 -20.19
CA GLN A 50 0.13 0.70 -20.77
C GLN A 50 0.25 -0.66 -21.47
N ASN A 51 1.43 -0.98 -22.00
CA ASN A 51 1.67 -2.29 -22.59
C ASN A 51 1.58 -3.37 -21.50
N PRO A 52 0.77 -4.43 -21.68
CA PRO A 52 0.56 -5.44 -20.63
C PRO A 52 1.82 -6.17 -20.18
N TYR A 53 2.74 -6.45 -21.10
CA TYR A 53 4.00 -7.13 -20.79
C TYR A 53 4.92 -6.24 -19.98
N GLU A 54 5.07 -4.97 -20.39
CA GLU A 54 5.87 -4.01 -19.64
C GLU A 54 5.26 -3.69 -18.28
N ARG A 55 3.93 -3.71 -18.15
CA ARG A 55 3.22 -3.56 -16.87
C ARG A 55 3.42 -4.73 -15.92
N ALA A 56 3.66 -5.94 -16.44
CA ALA A 56 3.88 -7.12 -15.60
C ALA A 56 5.18 -7.01 -14.77
N LYS A 57 6.22 -6.37 -15.31
CA LYS A 57 7.52 -6.19 -14.63
C LYS A 57 7.41 -5.42 -13.30
N PRO A 58 6.89 -4.17 -13.24
CA PRO A 58 6.78 -3.43 -11.98
C PRO A 58 5.82 -4.11 -11.00
N ARG A 59 4.76 -4.78 -11.47
CA ARG A 59 3.86 -5.57 -10.60
C ARG A 59 4.57 -6.74 -9.95
N TYR A 60 5.38 -7.48 -10.72
CA TYR A 60 6.18 -8.58 -10.18
C TYR A 60 7.15 -8.07 -9.11
N TRP A 61 7.89 -7.00 -9.41
CA TRP A 61 8.85 -6.44 -8.45
C TRP A 61 8.19 -5.85 -7.21
N GLY A 62 7.04 -5.20 -7.37
CA GLY A 62 6.25 -4.69 -6.24
C GLY A 62 5.81 -5.83 -5.30
N LYS A 63 5.28 -6.91 -5.86
CA LYS A 63 4.89 -8.10 -5.10
C LYS A 63 6.09 -8.78 -4.42
N PHE A 64 7.18 -8.97 -5.15
CA PHE A 64 8.41 -9.56 -4.60
C PHE A 64 8.95 -8.74 -3.43
N ALA A 65 9.00 -7.41 -3.56
CA ALA A 65 9.44 -6.55 -2.48
C ALA A 65 8.52 -6.67 -1.25
N ASP A 66 7.20 -6.63 -1.44
CA ASP A 66 6.22 -6.76 -0.36
C ASP A 66 6.39 -8.08 0.42
N GLU A 67 6.59 -9.19 -0.29
CA GLU A 67 6.85 -10.50 0.30
C GLU A 67 8.17 -10.54 1.11
N GLU A 68 9.26 -9.99 0.56
CA GLU A 68 10.57 -9.96 1.23
C GLU A 68 10.57 -9.04 2.46
N TYR A 69 10.01 -7.83 2.36
CA TYR A 69 9.94 -6.88 3.47
C TYR A 69 8.96 -7.32 4.54
N GLY A 70 7.84 -7.95 4.16
CA GLY A 70 6.87 -8.54 5.09
C GLY A 70 7.49 -9.63 5.97
N GLN A 71 8.38 -10.46 5.41
CA GLN A 71 9.12 -11.45 6.19
C GLN A 71 10.09 -10.80 7.19
N LEU A 72 10.81 -9.75 6.76
CA LEU A 72 11.74 -9.03 7.63
C LEU A 72 11.05 -8.31 8.79
N THR A 73 9.90 -7.68 8.56
CA THR A 73 9.12 -7.03 9.62
C THR A 73 8.55 -8.07 10.59
N ALA A 74 8.02 -9.18 10.10
CA ALA A 74 7.55 -10.28 10.94
C ALA A 74 8.68 -10.85 11.83
N LEU A 75 9.87 -11.05 11.27
CA LEU A 75 11.04 -11.52 12.02
C LEU A 75 11.48 -10.51 13.09
N ARG A 76 11.49 -9.21 12.75
CA ARG A 76 11.82 -8.14 13.70
C ARG A 76 10.86 -8.12 14.88
N ASP A 77 9.57 -8.25 14.61
CA ASP A 77 8.53 -8.16 15.63
C ASP A 77 8.48 -9.44 16.50
N MET A 78 8.78 -10.61 15.92
CA MET A 78 9.02 -11.83 16.68
C MET A 78 10.19 -11.68 17.67
N ASN A 79 11.29 -11.06 17.25
CA ASN A 79 12.45 -10.85 18.12
C ASN A 79 12.17 -9.83 19.23
N LYS A 80 11.38 -8.78 18.97
CA LYS A 80 10.94 -7.82 19.99
C LYS A 80 10.03 -8.44 21.05
N ARG A 81 9.16 -9.39 20.69
CA ARG A 81 8.25 -10.05 21.64
C ARG A 81 8.93 -11.08 22.57
N LYS A 82 10.18 -11.45 22.28
CA LYS A 82 10.98 -12.38 23.11
C LYS A 82 11.90 -11.66 24.11
N LEU A 83 11.93 -10.33 24.10
CA LEU A 83 12.65 -9.45 25.02
C LEU A 83 11.64 -8.80 25.98
#